data_AF-A0A662U456-F1
#
_entry.id   AF-A0A662U456-F1
#
_cell.length_a   1.000
_cell.length_b   1.000
_cell.length_c   1.000
_cell.angle_alpha   90.00
_cell.angle_beta   90.00
_cell.angle_gamma   90.00
#
_symmetry.space_group_name_H-M   'P 1'
#
loop_
_entity.id
_entity.type
_entity.pdbx_description
1 polymer ?
#
loop_
_entity_poly.entity_id
_entity_poly.type
_entity_poly.pdbx_seq_one_letter_code
_entity_poly.pdbx_strand_id
1 'polypeptide(L)'
;MKEDYKEIVNKLEEHIELEEKSIREYSKVLSKIESKVLKEFLRGILIDSIAHRELLKAIINVLNKVSKEKFVIEAEKIPMKREDIAEIVKTLKEHIKTEERTVRDLLSIAEKVEIYPLRETLRTLFEDEVRHHTVLKNIIRVFEEYSERA
;
A
#
# COMPACT_ATOMS: atom_id res chain seq x y z
N MET A 1 -15.13 5.82 23.60
CA MET A 1 -14.78 4.40 23.77
C MET A 1 -13.77 4.08 22.69
N LYS A 2 -12.54 3.66 23.02
CA LYS A 2 -11.66 3.04 22.03
C LYS A 2 -12.31 1.71 21.69
N GLU A 3 -12.64 1.44 20.43
CA GLU A 3 -12.94 0.08 19.99
C GLU A 3 -11.82 -0.83 20.52
N ASP A 4 -12.18 -1.98 21.10
CA ASP A 4 -11.18 -2.97 21.47
C ASP A 4 -10.43 -3.34 20.19
N TYR A 5 -9.10 -3.36 20.20
CA TYR A 5 -8.31 -3.73 19.02
C TYR A 5 -8.74 -5.08 18.45
N LYS A 6 -9.31 -5.95 19.30
CA LYS A 6 -9.96 -7.19 18.89
C LYS A 6 -11.13 -7.00 17.92
N GLU A 7 -12.00 -6.02 18.15
CA GLU A 7 -13.12 -5.72 17.24
C GLU A 7 -12.59 -5.19 15.89
N ILE A 8 -11.57 -4.34 15.93
CA ILE A 8 -10.89 -3.84 14.73
C ILE A 8 -10.27 -5.00 13.94
N VAL A 9 -9.51 -5.88 14.62
CA VAL A 9 -8.87 -7.04 13.98
C VAL A 9 -9.92 -7.94 13.32
N ASN A 10 -11.02 -8.26 14.00
CA ASN A 10 -12.09 -9.07 13.41
C ASN A 10 -12.65 -8.43 12.12
N LYS A 11 -12.93 -7.12 12.13
CA LYS A 11 -13.39 -6.40 10.94
C LYS A 11 -12.35 -6.47 9.81
N LEU A 12 -11.06 -6.33 10.12
CA LEU A 12 -10.00 -6.42 9.12
C LEU A 12 -9.85 -7.85 8.55
N GLU A 13 -10.07 -8.89 9.35
CA GLU A 13 -10.09 -10.28 8.90
C GLU A 13 -11.25 -10.53 7.91
N GLU A 14 -12.45 -10.01 8.20
CA GLU A 14 -13.59 -10.04 7.27
C GLU A 14 -13.24 -9.37 5.93
N HIS A 15 -12.54 -8.23 5.97
CA HIS A 15 -12.07 -7.55 4.76
C HIS A 15 -11.03 -8.38 3.96
N ILE A 16 -10.15 -9.15 4.63
CA ILE A 16 -9.24 -10.08 3.95
C ILE A 16 -10.02 -11.14 3.18
N GLU A 17 -11.08 -11.71 3.78
CA GLU A 17 -11.90 -12.73 3.13
C GLU A 17 -12.59 -12.17 1.87
N LEU A 18 -13.03 -10.91 1.92
CA LEU A 18 -13.60 -10.21 0.77
C LEU A 18 -12.58 -9.99 -0.34
N GLU A 19 -11.34 -9.61 -0.01
CA GLU A 19 -10.27 -9.47 -1.01
C GLU A 19 -9.88 -10.82 -1.61
N GLU A 20 -9.78 -11.88 -0.80
CA GLU A 20 -9.49 -13.22 -1.31
C GLU A 20 -10.59 -13.77 -2.21
N LYS A 21 -11.86 -13.49 -1.88
CA LYS A 21 -12.99 -13.81 -2.75
C LYS A 21 -12.85 -13.08 -4.09
N SER A 22 -12.59 -11.78 -4.05
CA SER A 22 -12.41 -10.94 -5.24
C SER A 22 -11.27 -11.47 -6.12
N ILE A 23 -10.10 -11.77 -5.54
CA ILE A 23 -8.95 -12.35 -6.23
C ILE A 23 -9.33 -13.63 -6.98
N ARG A 24 -10.05 -14.55 -6.31
CA ARG A 24 -10.50 -15.81 -6.93
C ARG A 24 -11.48 -15.58 -8.07
N GLU A 25 -12.44 -14.67 -7.90
CA GLU A 25 -13.46 -14.37 -8.90
C GLU A 25 -12.85 -13.68 -10.13
N TYR A 26 -12.03 -12.65 -9.93
CA TYR A 26 -11.32 -11.96 -11.01
C TYR A 26 -10.40 -12.90 -11.78
N SER A 27 -9.65 -13.76 -11.09
CA SER A 27 -8.76 -14.74 -11.75
C SER A 27 -9.54 -15.67 -12.69
N LYS A 28 -10.73 -16.12 -12.28
CA LYS A 28 -11.61 -16.94 -13.13
C LYS A 28 -12.11 -16.16 -14.34
N VAL A 29 -12.56 -14.92 -14.14
CA VAL A 29 -13.11 -14.08 -15.21
C VAL A 29 -12.02 -13.71 -16.24
N LEU A 30 -10.82 -13.35 -15.78
CA LEU A 30 -9.69 -12.99 -16.65
C LEU A 30 -9.33 -14.08 -17.67
N SER A 31 -9.46 -15.35 -17.29
CA SER A 31 -9.19 -16.48 -18.19
C SER A 31 -10.16 -16.55 -19.38
N LYS A 32 -11.38 -16.01 -19.23
CA LYS A 32 -12.46 -16.08 -20.22
C LYS A 32 -12.55 -14.85 -21.12
N ILE A 33 -11.86 -13.77 -20.79
CA ILE A 33 -11.90 -12.53 -21.57
C ILE A 33 -10.99 -12.66 -22.79
N GLU A 34 -11.54 -12.41 -23.97
CA GLU A 34 -10.74 -12.40 -25.21
C GLU A 34 -10.07 -11.04 -25.46
N SER A 35 -10.73 -9.94 -25.09
CA SER A 35 -10.20 -8.58 -25.24
C SER A 35 -8.92 -8.39 -24.43
N LYS A 36 -7.79 -8.19 -25.11
CA LYS A 36 -6.49 -7.95 -24.46
C LYS A 36 -6.50 -6.69 -23.60
N VAL A 37 -7.09 -5.60 -24.11
CA VAL A 37 -7.19 -4.33 -23.39
C VAL A 37 -8.00 -4.49 -22.11
N LEU A 38 -9.19 -5.08 -22.18
CA LEU A 38 -10.00 -5.30 -20.98
C LEU A 38 -9.31 -6.23 -19.97
N LYS A 39 -8.60 -7.25 -20.47
CA LYS A 39 -7.81 -8.16 -19.64
C LYS A 39 -6.68 -7.45 -18.91
N GLU A 40 -6.02 -6.47 -19.54
CA GLU A 40 -4.98 -5.66 -18.91
C GLU A 40 -5.54 -4.77 -17.80
N PHE A 41 -6.66 -4.07 -18.06
CA PHE A 41 -7.33 -3.27 -17.04
C PHE A 41 -7.74 -4.10 -15.81
N LEU A 42 -8.40 -5.24 -16.04
CA LEU A 42 -8.85 -6.10 -14.95
C LEU A 42 -7.69 -6.82 -14.23
N ARG A 43 -6.54 -7.00 -14.89
CA ARG A 43 -5.32 -7.47 -14.21
C ARG A 43 -4.78 -6.43 -13.24
N GLY A 44 -4.84 -5.14 -13.58
CA GLY A 44 -4.51 -4.06 -12.64
C GLY A 44 -5.35 -4.12 -11.38
N ILE A 45 -6.67 -4.22 -11.53
CA ILE A 45 -7.61 -4.36 -10.41
C ILE A 45 -7.31 -5.60 -9.55
N LEU A 46 -6.97 -6.74 -10.19
CA LEU A 46 -6.57 -7.94 -9.45
C LEU A 46 -5.30 -7.71 -8.62
N ILE A 47 -4.31 -6.98 -9.15
CA ILE A 47 -3.07 -6.65 -8.44
C ILE A 47 -3.38 -5.78 -7.22
N ASP A 48 -4.29 -4.81 -7.34
CA ASP A 48 -4.72 -3.98 -6.20
C ASP A 48 -5.36 -4.81 -5.09
N SER A 49 -6.29 -5.72 -5.42
CA SER A 49 -6.87 -6.63 -4.41
C SER A 49 -5.82 -7.47 -3.69
N ILE A 50 -4.76 -7.90 -4.40
CA ILE A 50 -3.63 -8.61 -3.78
C ILE A 50 -2.88 -7.67 -2.83
N ALA A 51 -2.58 -6.45 -3.25
CA ALA A 51 -1.90 -5.46 -2.42
C ALA A 51 -2.70 -5.14 -1.15
N HIS A 52 -4.01 -4.90 -1.26
CA HIS A 52 -4.90 -4.67 -0.13
C HIS A 52 -4.86 -5.82 0.87
N ARG A 53 -4.97 -7.07 0.39
CA ARG A 53 -4.91 -8.26 1.25
C ARG A 53 -3.60 -8.31 2.05
N GLU A 54 -2.46 -8.05 1.41
CA GLU A 54 -1.15 -8.08 2.08
C GLU A 54 -1.00 -6.94 3.10
N LEU A 55 -1.48 -5.74 2.78
CA LEU A 55 -1.48 -4.61 3.71
C LEU A 55 -2.38 -4.87 4.93
N LEU A 56 -3.57 -5.42 4.73
CA LEU A 56 -4.47 -5.81 5.82
C LEU A 56 -3.83 -6.85 6.73
N LYS A 57 -3.18 -7.87 6.16
CA LYS A 57 -2.41 -8.87 6.93
C LYS A 57 -1.29 -8.22 7.74
N ALA A 58 -0.55 -7.29 7.15
CA ALA A 58 0.51 -6.57 7.85
C ALA A 58 -0.05 -5.74 9.03
N ILE A 59 -1.16 -5.04 8.83
CA ILE A 59 -1.84 -4.27 9.89
C ILE A 59 -2.31 -5.20 11.02
N ILE A 60 -2.99 -6.31 10.70
CA ILE A 60 -3.45 -7.27 11.70
C ILE A 60 -2.26 -7.85 12.48
N ASN A 61 -1.17 -8.20 11.81
CA ASN A 61 0.04 -8.69 12.48
C ASN A 61 0.57 -7.66 13.47
N VAL A 62 0.61 -6.39 13.10
CA VAL A 62 0.99 -5.30 14.01
C VAL A 62 0.01 -5.22 15.18
N LEU A 63 -1.29 -5.18 14.94
CA LEU A 63 -2.31 -5.06 16.00
C LEU A 63 -2.30 -6.26 16.97
N ASN A 64 -2.09 -7.48 16.47
CA ASN A 64 -2.05 -8.70 17.26
C ASN A 64 -0.74 -8.88 18.04
N LYS A 65 0.40 -8.44 17.49
CA LYS A 65 1.70 -8.48 18.19
C LYS A 65 1.85 -7.36 19.21
N VAL A 66 1.15 -6.24 19.02
CA VAL A 66 1.11 -5.12 19.96
C VAL A 66 0.11 -5.44 21.08
N SER A 67 0.51 -6.31 22.00
CA SER A 67 -0.06 -6.27 23.36
C SER A 67 0.37 -4.96 24.04
N LYS A 68 -0.56 -4.01 24.07
CA LYS A 68 -0.70 -2.78 24.90
C LYS A 68 0.47 -1.81 25.18
N GLU A 69 1.75 -2.09 25.00
CA GLU A 69 2.80 -1.13 25.42
C GLU A 69 3.95 -0.81 24.44
N LYS A 70 4.11 -1.49 23.30
CA LYS A 70 5.24 -1.19 22.40
C LYS A 70 4.85 -1.19 20.94
N PHE A 71 4.37 -0.03 20.47
CA PHE A 71 4.62 0.44 19.11
C PHE A 71 5.98 1.15 19.07
N VAL A 72 7.02 0.52 19.63
CA VAL A 72 8.32 0.69 18.98
C VAL A 72 8.36 -0.47 18.02
N ILE A 73 8.42 -0.14 16.73
CA ILE A 73 8.43 -1.08 15.62
C ILE A 73 9.24 -2.31 16.04
N GLU A 74 8.87 -3.51 15.59
CA GLU A 74 9.75 -4.68 15.68
C GLU A 74 11.20 -4.42 15.19
N ALA A 75 11.53 -3.27 14.60
CA ALA A 75 12.88 -2.72 14.46
C ALA A 75 13.68 -2.64 15.78
N GLU A 76 13.03 -2.47 16.94
CA GLU A 76 13.69 -2.63 18.26
C GLU A 76 14.14 -4.08 18.53
N LYS A 77 13.54 -5.06 17.83
CA LYS A 77 13.79 -6.51 18.01
C LYS A 77 14.44 -7.19 16.79
N ILE A 78 14.45 -6.55 15.63
CA ILE A 78 15.24 -6.95 14.46
C ILE A 78 16.53 -6.15 14.57
N PRO A 79 17.66 -6.75 14.97
CA PRO A 79 18.93 -6.04 15.02
C PRO A 79 19.35 -5.69 13.59
N MET A 80 18.93 -4.53 13.11
CA MET A 80 19.42 -3.93 11.88
C MET A 80 20.62 -3.05 12.22
N LYS A 81 21.69 -3.16 11.43
CA LYS A 81 22.81 -2.23 11.60
C LYS A 81 22.33 -0.83 11.18
N ARG A 82 22.90 0.21 11.78
CA ARG A 82 22.63 1.60 11.36
C ARG A 82 22.84 1.82 9.87
N GLU A 83 23.81 1.12 9.30
CA GLU A 83 24.10 1.10 7.85
C GLU A 83 22.90 0.61 7.03
N ASP A 84 22.26 -0.49 7.45
CA ASP A 84 21.09 -1.05 6.77
C ASP A 84 19.88 -0.10 6.84
N ILE A 85 19.69 0.56 7.99
CA ILE A 85 18.62 1.55 8.17
C ILE A 85 18.87 2.77 7.27
N ALA A 86 20.11 3.25 7.20
CA ALA A 86 20.47 4.37 6.33
C ALA A 86 20.24 4.03 4.85
N GLU A 87 20.57 2.81 4.42
CA GLU A 87 20.32 2.34 3.06
C GLU A 87 18.83 2.26 2.72
N ILE A 88 18.01 1.75 3.64
CA ILE A 88 16.55 1.72 3.47
C ILE A 88 15.99 3.14 3.37
N VAL A 89 16.34 4.03 4.31
CA VAL A 89 15.86 5.42 4.31
C VAL A 89 16.26 6.12 3.01
N LYS A 90 17.50 5.93 2.55
CA LYS A 90 17.97 6.47 1.27
C LYS A 90 17.12 5.97 0.10
N THR A 91 16.93 4.65 0.01
CA THR A 91 16.14 4.03 -1.08
C THR A 91 14.70 4.55 -1.11
N LEU A 92 14.05 4.67 0.04
CA LEU A 92 12.68 5.19 0.13
C LEU A 92 12.60 6.67 -0.28
N LYS A 93 13.57 7.50 0.14
CA LYS A 93 13.65 8.92 -0.27
C LYS A 93 13.88 9.07 -1.77
N GLU A 94 14.76 8.24 -2.35
CA GLU A 94 15.04 8.24 -3.78
C GLU A 94 13.80 7.83 -4.59
N HIS A 95 13.05 6.85 -4.13
CA HIS A 95 11.77 6.44 -4.73
C HIS A 95 10.76 7.60 -4.75
N ILE A 96 10.47 8.22 -3.58
CA ILE A 96 9.55 9.37 -3.50
C ILE A 96 9.98 10.48 -4.47
N LYS A 97 11.27 10.84 -4.45
CA LYS A 97 11.82 11.88 -5.33
C LYS A 97 11.67 11.55 -6.81
N THR A 98 11.91 10.30 -7.19
CA THR A 98 11.82 9.86 -8.59
C THR A 98 10.37 9.92 -9.09
N GLU A 99 9.41 9.66 -8.20
CA GLU A 99 7.98 9.61 -8.53
C GLU A 99 7.26 10.95 -8.43
N GLU A 100 7.85 11.99 -7.84
CA GLU A 100 7.28 13.36 -7.83
C GLU A 100 6.97 13.86 -9.25
N ARG A 101 7.69 13.37 -10.25
CA ARG A 101 7.41 13.63 -11.65
C ARG A 101 6.20 12.84 -12.14
N THR A 102 6.13 11.55 -11.83
CA THR A 102 4.99 10.68 -12.15
C THR A 102 3.67 11.25 -11.63
N VAL A 103 3.65 11.72 -10.37
CA VAL A 103 2.47 12.35 -9.75
C VAL A 103 1.98 13.56 -10.57
N ARG A 104 2.89 14.44 -11.01
CA ARG A 104 2.54 15.61 -11.83
C ARG A 104 2.09 15.23 -13.24
N ASP A 105 2.76 14.26 -13.84
CA ASP A 105 2.50 13.84 -15.22
C ASP A 105 1.14 13.12 -15.32
N LEU A 106 0.78 12.25 -14.37
CA LEU A 106 -0.50 11.54 -14.34
C LEU A 106 -1.70 12.50 -14.32
N LEU A 107 -1.65 13.53 -13.46
CA LEU A 107 -2.72 14.52 -13.39
C LEU A 107 -2.83 15.34 -14.69
N SER A 108 -1.69 15.78 -15.24
CA SER A 108 -1.66 16.53 -16.51
C SER A 108 -2.19 15.71 -17.68
N ILE A 109 -1.91 14.40 -17.71
CA ILE A 109 -2.43 13.49 -18.72
C ILE A 109 -3.93 13.33 -18.53
N ALA A 110 -4.41 13.10 -17.30
CA ALA A 110 -5.84 12.92 -17.02
C ALA A 110 -6.67 14.11 -17.50
N GLU A 111 -6.19 15.34 -17.33
CA GLU A 111 -6.86 16.57 -17.79
C GLU A 111 -7.02 16.64 -19.33
N LYS A 112 -6.16 15.95 -20.08
CA LYS A 112 -6.17 15.92 -21.55
C LYS A 112 -6.96 14.74 -22.12
N VAL A 113 -7.38 13.79 -21.28
CA VAL A 113 -8.10 12.59 -21.70
C VAL A 113 -9.61 12.86 -21.68
N GLU A 114 -10.23 12.83 -22.86
CA GLU A 114 -11.68 13.00 -23.02
C GLU A 114 -12.47 11.74 -22.64
N ILE A 115 -11.84 10.57 -22.73
CA ILE A 115 -12.46 9.28 -22.42
C ILE A 115 -12.62 9.17 -20.90
N TYR A 116 -13.85 9.40 -20.42
CA TYR A 116 -14.17 9.45 -18.99
C TYR A 116 -13.57 8.29 -18.18
N PRO A 117 -13.76 7.00 -18.54
CA PRO A 117 -13.18 5.90 -17.76
C PRO A 117 -11.66 5.98 -17.62
N LEU A 118 -10.94 6.35 -18.70
CA LEU A 118 -9.49 6.45 -18.67
C LEU A 118 -9.00 7.63 -17.84
N ARG A 119 -9.70 8.77 -17.93
CA ARG A 119 -9.42 9.93 -17.09
C ARG A 119 -9.57 9.61 -15.61
N GLU A 120 -10.66 8.94 -15.24
CA GLU A 120 -10.89 8.59 -13.83
C GLU A 120 -9.88 7.54 -13.35
N THR A 121 -9.50 6.55 -14.18
CA THR A 121 -8.41 5.63 -13.82
C THR A 121 -7.09 6.36 -13.56
N LEU A 122 -6.71 7.33 -14.41
CA LEU A 122 -5.50 8.13 -14.20
C LEU A 122 -5.57 8.97 -12.92
N ARG A 123 -6.74 9.49 -12.56
CA ARG A 123 -6.96 10.20 -11.29
C ARG A 123 -6.81 9.28 -10.09
N THR A 124 -7.37 8.07 -10.15
CA THR A 124 -7.21 7.07 -9.08
C THR A 124 -5.73 6.73 -8.87
N LEU A 125 -4.98 6.46 -9.94
CA LEU A 125 -3.54 6.21 -9.85
C LEU A 125 -2.79 7.39 -9.21
N PHE A 126 -3.12 8.62 -9.59
CA PHE A 126 -2.55 9.81 -8.95
C PHE A 126 -2.84 9.88 -7.45
N GLU A 127 -4.09 9.65 -7.04
CA GLU A 127 -4.48 9.67 -5.62
C GLU A 127 -3.74 8.59 -4.82
N ASP A 128 -3.57 7.40 -5.41
CA ASP A 128 -2.89 6.29 -4.76
C ASP A 128 -1.40 6.58 -4.59
N GLU A 129 -0.72 7.19 -5.57
CA GLU A 129 0.67 7.64 -5.39
C GLU A 129 0.83 8.68 -4.27
N VAL A 130 -0.12 9.62 -4.15
CA VAL A 130 -0.11 10.61 -3.06
C VAL A 130 -0.27 9.94 -1.68
N ARG A 131 -1.17 8.96 -1.58
CA ARG A 131 -1.37 8.18 -0.34
C ARG A 131 -0.13 7.33 -0.03
N HIS A 132 0.42 6.66 -1.03
CA HIS A 132 1.62 5.83 -0.95
C HIS A 132 2.80 6.64 -0.39
N HIS A 133 3.08 7.82 -0.92
CA HIS A 133 4.15 8.71 -0.42
C HIS A 133 3.93 9.13 1.03
N THR A 134 2.68 9.28 1.47
CA THR A 134 2.37 9.61 2.87
C THR A 134 2.75 8.47 3.81
N VAL A 135 2.46 7.22 3.42
CA VAL A 135 2.86 6.03 4.19
C VAL A 135 4.38 5.93 4.27
N LEU A 136 5.09 6.08 3.15
CA LEU A 136 6.55 6.01 3.12
C LEU A 136 7.22 7.08 3.98
N LYS A 137 6.71 8.32 3.96
CA LYS A 137 7.19 9.41 4.84
C LYS A 137 7.06 9.06 6.32
N ASN A 138 5.95 8.42 6.71
CA ASN A 138 5.77 7.97 8.09
C ASN A 138 6.78 6.88 8.46
N ILE A 139 7.04 5.92 7.56
CA ILE A 139 8.03 4.86 7.79
C ILE A 139 9.44 5.47 7.93
N ILE A 140 9.84 6.37 7.02
CA ILE A 140 11.12 7.07 7.05
C ILE A 140 11.31 7.77 8.41
N ARG A 141 10.30 8.54 8.85
CA ARG A 141 10.38 9.25 10.14
C ARG A 141 10.65 8.29 11.30
N VAL A 142 9.98 7.14 11.36
CA VAL A 142 10.20 6.21 12.47
C VAL A 142 11.60 5.58 12.42
N PHE A 143 12.12 5.28 11.23
CA PHE A 143 13.50 4.79 11.10
C PHE A 143 14.56 5.84 11.47
N GLU A 144 14.34 7.11 11.12
CA GLU A 144 15.21 8.21 11.53
C GLU A 144 15.20 8.40 13.05
N GLU A 145 14.02 8.42 13.67
CA GLU A 145 13.88 8.50 15.14
C GLU A 145 14.56 7.32 15.86
N TYR A 146 14.52 6.11 15.28
CA TYR A 146 15.21 4.95 15.84
C TYR A 146 16.73 5.10 15.76
N SER A 147 17.27 5.56 14.62
CA SER A 147 18.71 5.76 14.43
C SER A 147 19.30 6.82 15.37
N GLU A 148 18.51 7.84 15.73
CA GLU A 148 18.91 8.87 16.70
C GLU A 148 18.91 8.39 18.16
N ARG A 149 18.11 7.37 18.48
CA ARG A 149 17.94 6.83 19.85
C ARG A 149 18.77 5.59 20.16
N ALA A 150 19.14 4.80 19.14
CA ALA A 150 20.11 3.71 19.24
C ALA A 150 21.54 4.26 19.43
#